data_AF-A0A2R7LRW2-F1
#
_entry.id   AF-A0A2R7LRW2-F1
#
_cell.length_a   1.000
_cell.length_b   1.000
_cell.length_c   1.000
_cell.angle_alpha   90.00
_cell.angle_beta   90.00
_cell.angle_gamma   90.00
#
_symmetry.space_group_name_H-M   'P 1'
#
loop_
_entity.id
_entity.type
_entity.pdbx_description
1 polymer ?
#
loop_
_entity_poly.entity_id
_entity_poly.type
_entity_poly.pdbx_seq_one_letter_code
_entity_poly.pdbx_strand_id
1 'polypeptide(L)' 'MQTQFTGEDHVLLERFIQSVLLRFSDGTSSLADATRDLGEAFIRVAGREPDVLDHMRGVIEAGDDA' A
#
# COMPACT_ATOMS: atom_id res chain seq x y z
N MET A 1 -17.03 6.62 14.69
CA MET A 1 -17.68 6.33 13.39
C MET A 1 -16.94 5.17 12.75
N GLN A 2 -17.64 4.13 12.31
CA GLN A 2 -17.00 3.01 11.62
C GLN A 2 -16.73 3.43 10.18
N THR A 3 -15.48 3.71 9.82
CA THR A 3 -15.08 3.91 8.44
C THR A 3 -15.10 2.55 7.76
N GLN A 4 -16.15 2.30 7.00
CA GLN A 4 -16.25 1.13 6.14
C GLN A 4 -15.38 1.41 4.92
N PHE A 5 -14.42 0.53 4.62
CA PHE A 5 -13.63 0.60 3.39
C PHE A 5 -14.59 0.66 2.21
N THR A 6 -14.53 1.74 1.45
CA THR A 6 -15.36 1.99 0.29
C THR A 6 -14.82 1.20 -0.91
N GLY A 7 -15.58 1.18 -2.01
CA GLY A 7 -15.08 0.61 -3.27
C GLY A 7 -13.83 1.33 -3.79
N GLU A 8 -13.73 2.65 -3.55
CA GLU A 8 -12.57 3.45 -3.94
C GLU A 8 -11.33 3.09 -3.10
N ASP A 9 -11.52 2.84 -1.80
CA ASP A 9 -10.43 2.40 -0.91
C ASP A 9 -9.90 1.01 -1.33
N HIS A 10 -10.77 0.14 -1.83
CA HIS A 10 -10.36 -1.17 -2.35
C HIS A 10 -9.52 -1.05 -3.63
N VAL A 11 -9.87 -0.13 -4.54
CA VAL A 11 -9.06 0.15 -5.73
C VAL A 11 -7.69 0.71 -5.34
N LEU A 12 -7.63 1.56 -4.32
CA LEU A 12 -6.37 2.09 -3.81
C LEU A 12 -5.48 0.99 -3.22
N LEU A 13 -6.06 0.07 -2.43
CA LEU A 13 -5.34 -1.08 -1.89
C LEU A 13 -4.79 -1.98 -3.00
N GLU A 14 -5.58 -2.24 -4.04
CA GLU A 14 -5.14 -3.05 -5.18
C GLU A 14 -3.94 -2.40 -5.90
N ARG A 15 -4.00 -1.10 -6.16
CA ARG A 15 -2.89 -0.34 -6.77
C ARG A 15 -1.64 -0.31 -5.88
N PHE A 16 -1.82 -0.18 -4.57
CA PHE A 16 -0.72 -0.24 -3.61
C PHE A 16 0.00 -1.59 -3.70
N ILE A 17 -0.76 -2.70 -3.66
CA ILE A 17 -0.20 -4.05 -3.78
C ILE A 17 0.54 -4.21 -5.11
N GLN A 18 -0.05 -3.75 -6.22
CA GLN A 18 0.58 -3.80 -7.54
C GLN A 18 1.90 -3.02 -7.59
N SER A 19 1.94 -1.81 -7.00
CA SER A 19 3.16 -0.99 -6.96
C SER A 19 4.28 -1.63 -6.15
N VAL A 20 3.96 -2.25 -5.02
CA VAL A 20 4.94 -2.98 -4.19
C VAL A 20 5.48 -4.21 -4.94
N LEU A 21 4.61 -4.98 -5.59
CA LEU A 21 5.01 -6.16 -6.36
C LEU A 21 5.83 -5.79 -7.61
N LEU A 22 5.53 -4.65 -8.26
CA LEU A 22 6.28 -4.17 -9.40
C LEU A 22 7.72 -3.83 -9.02
N ARG A 23 7.93 -3.11 -7.91
CA ARG A 23 9.27 -2.79 -7.39
C ARG A 23 10.08 -4.01 -6.97
N PHE A 24 9.40 -5.03 -6.47
CA PHE A 24 10.07 -6.31 -6.25
C PHE A 24 10.47 -6.96 -7.58
N SER A 25 9.60 -6.92 -8.57
CA SER A 25 9.84 -7.53 -9.89
C SER A 25 10.94 -6.83 -10.70
N ASP A 26 11.09 -5.51 -10.57
CA ASP A 26 12.12 -4.72 -11.27
C ASP A 26 13.46 -4.67 -10.51
N GLY A 27 13.50 -5.21 -9.29
CA GLY A 27 14.71 -5.28 -8.46
C GLY A 27 14.99 -4.02 -7.64
N THR A 28 14.11 -3.02 -7.66
CA THR A 28 14.22 -1.78 -6.88
C THR A 28 13.92 -2.00 -5.39
N SER A 29 13.19 -3.08 -5.05
CA SER A 29 12.87 -3.49 -3.68
C SER A 29 13.19 -4.97 -3.45
N SER A 30 13.72 -5.32 -2.27
CA SER A 30 13.92 -6.72 -1.91
C SER A 30 12.60 -7.39 -1.52
N LEU A 31 12.54 -8.73 -1.55
CA LEU A 31 11.36 -9.47 -1.06
C LEU A 31 11.05 -9.14 0.40
N ALA A 32 12.08 -8.90 1.22
CA ALA A 32 11.92 -8.55 2.63
C ALA A 32 11.27 -7.17 2.80
N ASP A 33 11.71 -6.19 2.00
CA ASP A 33 11.16 -4.83 2.01
C ASP A 33 9.71 -4.84 1.50
N ALA A 34 9.44 -5.51 0.38
CA ALA A 34 8.08 -5.67 -0.15
C ALA A 34 7.13 -6.36 0.85
N THR A 35 7.60 -7.40 1.55
CA THR A 35 6.81 -8.09 2.58
C THR A 35 6.52 -7.18 3.78
N ARG A 36 7.50 -6.37 4.17
CA ARG A 36 7.34 -5.39 5.25
C ARG A 36 6.31 -4.34 4.88
N ASP A 37 6.39 -3.76 3.70
CA ASP A 37 5.46 -2.72 3.23
C ASP A 37 4.02 -3.23 3.19
N LEU A 38 3.80 -4.45 2.66
CA LEU A 38 2.50 -5.10 2.68
C LEU A 38 2.00 -5.36 4.11
N GLY A 39 2.88 -5.84 4.99
CA GLY A 39 2.55 -6.10 6.39
C GLY A 39 2.15 -4.83 7.16
N GLU A 40 2.92 -3.75 7.02
CA GLU A 40 2.61 -2.46 7.63
C GLU A 40 1.27 -1.90 7.12
N ALA A 41 1.01 -1.98 5.82
CA ALA A 41 -0.27 -1.56 5.25
C ALA A 41 -1.44 -2.38 5.80
N PHE A 42 -1.33 -3.70 5.87
CA PHE A 42 -2.39 -4.55 6.42
C PHE A 42 -2.65 -4.30 7.91
N ILE A 43 -1.61 -4.05 8.71
CA ILE A 43 -1.77 -3.69 10.12
C ILE A 43 -2.53 -2.36 10.25
N ARG A 44 -2.18 -1.35 9.45
CA ARG A 44 -2.87 -0.04 9.47
C ARG A 44 -4.32 -0.14 9.03
N VAL A 45 -4.61 -0.96 8.00
CA VAL A 45 -5.98 -1.25 7.56
C VAL A 45 -6.78 -1.96 8.66
N ALA A 46 -6.20 -2.98 9.29
CA ALA A 46 -6.84 -3.71 10.38
C ALA A 46 -7.05 -2.82 11.63
N GLY A 47 -6.10 -1.94 11.92
CA GLY A 47 -6.14 -0.95 12.99
C GLY A 47 -7.07 0.24 12.72
N ARG A 48 -7.59 0.37 11.49
CA ARG A 48 -8.42 1.50 11.03
C ARG A 48 -7.76 2.85 11.27
N GLU A 49 -6.46 2.92 11.01
CA GLU A 49 -5.74 4.18 11.14
C GLU A 49 -6.28 5.22 10.15
N PRO A 50 -6.51 6.47 10.58
CA PRO A 50 -7.12 7.49 9.73
C PRO A 50 -6.26 7.83 8.51
N ASP A 51 -4.95 7.65 8.62
CA ASP A 51 -3.97 8.09 7.61
C ASP A 51 -3.54 6.95 6.67
N VAL A 52 -4.21 5.78 6.75
CA VAL A 52 -3.83 4.59 5.98
C VAL A 52 -3.93 4.82 4.46
N LEU A 53 -4.92 5.58 4.02
CA LEU A 53 -5.12 5.90 2.61
C LEU A 53 -4.03 6.84 2.08
N ASP A 54 -3.61 7.81 2.89
CA ASP A 54 -2.54 8.75 2.52
C ASP A 54 -1.18 8.04 2.48
N HIS A 55 -0.94 7.09 3.39
CA HIS A 55 0.24 6.23 3.31
C HIS A 55 0.28 5.41 2.00
N MET A 56 -0.82 4.76 1.63
CA MET A 56 -0.89 3.99 0.38
C MET A 56 -0.65 4.87 -0.85
N ARG A 57 -1.23 6.08 -0.87
CA ARG A 57 -1.00 7.06 -1.96
C ARG A 57 0.47 7.45 -2.06
N GLY A 58 1.10 7.83 -0.95
CA GLY A 58 2.51 8.23 -0.95
C GLY A 58 3.44 7.11 -1.43
N VAL A 59 3.12 5.85 -1.10
CA VAL A 59 3.87 4.72 -1.67
C VAL A 59 3.65 4.65 -3.16
N ILE A 60 2.41 4.63 -3.66
CA ILE A 60 2.13 4.55 -5.11
C ILE A 60 2.86 5.66 -5.88
N GLU A 61 2.78 6.91 -5.41
CA GLU A 61 3.45 8.06 -6.03
C GLU A 61 4.97 7.89 -6.09
N ALA A 62 5.60 7.41 -5.01
CA ALA A 62 7.03 7.15 -4.99
C ALA A 62 7.47 6.01 -5.95
N GLY A 63 6.53 5.17 -6.41
CA GLY A 63 6.80 4.13 -7.40
C GLY A 63 6.56 4.56 -8.85
N ASP A 64 5.83 5.64 -9.09
CA ASP A 64 5.54 6.15 -10.45
C ASP A 64 6.67 7.07 -10.96
N ASP A 65 7.42 7.69 -10.05
CA ASP A 65 8.54 8.61 -10.34
C ASP A 65 9.87 7.88 -10.68
N ALA A 66 9.92 6.55 -10.53
CA ALA A 66 11.14 5.72 -10.61
C ALA A 66 11.43 5.15 -12.01
#